data_AF-A0A8I0K7B2-F1
#
_entry.id   AF-A0A8I0K7B2-F1
#
_cell.length_a   1.000
_cell.length_b   1.000
_cell.length_c   1.000
_cell.angle_alpha   90.00
_cell.angle_beta   90.00
_cell.angle_gamma   90.00
#
_symmetry.space_group_name_H-M   'P 1'
#
loop_
_entity.id
_entity.type
_entity.pdbx_description
1 polymer ?
#
loop_
_entity_poly.entity_id
_entity_poly.type
_entity_poly.pdbx_seq_one_letter_code
_entity_poly.pdbx_strand_id
1 'polypeptide(L)'
;IASGNQIRKFLEAFAQTPSIESWHSSGYISFYIVCYAITENALDFVSKHKLKPQINYVCVCPTISNSFNPIEQKKIREICNKYNPNKRSDPPFAVGYGDVGSLIYYEHGIPNNAPEILYKRSEKWFPLFRGRTTIDFSEQLPTNIKSLDTEDYLNLMKDKNIVVSKKFSNLSEKGKSYILVLFSLKKPPRSVRAISKKTKLSSSSVTDIIVNLRYLEWIDDYNRITDEGYLLIKYLKKNESNNVTI
;
A
#
# COMPACT_ATOMS: atom_id res chain seq x y z
N ILE A 1 -3.83 -6.77 8.24
CA ILE A 1 -4.44 -8.00 7.71
C ILE A 1 -3.50 -8.62 6.70
N ALA A 2 -2.89 -9.75 7.06
CA ALA A 2 -1.93 -10.41 6.21
C ALA A 2 -2.54 -11.44 5.28
N SER A 3 -2.75 -12.69 5.72
CA SER A 3 -3.41 -13.71 4.87
C SER A 3 -4.93 -13.57 4.84
N GLY A 4 -5.53 -12.89 5.81
CA GLY A 4 -6.99 -12.78 5.95
C GLY A 4 -7.66 -13.97 6.65
N ASN A 5 -6.93 -15.07 6.90
CA ASN A 5 -7.48 -16.31 7.49
C ASN A 5 -8.22 -16.09 8.81
N GLN A 6 -7.65 -15.32 9.73
CA GLN A 6 -8.28 -15.11 11.04
C GLN A 6 -9.59 -14.35 10.92
N ILE A 7 -9.65 -13.33 10.06
CA ILE A 7 -10.87 -12.56 9.82
C ILE A 7 -11.92 -13.41 9.13
N ARG A 8 -11.52 -14.18 8.11
CA ARG A 8 -12.39 -15.12 7.42
C ARG A 8 -13.04 -16.10 8.40
N LYS A 9 -12.28 -16.67 9.35
CA LYS A 9 -12.81 -17.56 10.40
C LYS A 9 -13.87 -16.87 11.28
N PHE A 10 -13.64 -15.62 11.69
CA PHE A 10 -14.66 -14.87 12.43
C PHE A 10 -15.91 -14.62 11.60
N LEU A 11 -15.75 -14.20 10.35
CA LEU A 11 -16.86 -14.01 9.43
C LEU A 11 -17.63 -15.31 9.21
N GLU A 12 -16.95 -16.44 9.07
CA GLU A 12 -17.56 -17.78 8.95
C GLU A 12 -18.34 -18.16 10.21
N ALA A 13 -17.80 -17.91 11.40
CA ALA A 13 -18.50 -18.15 12.66
C ALA A 13 -19.79 -17.31 12.78
N PHE A 14 -19.72 -16.02 12.42
CA PHE A 14 -20.89 -15.13 12.37
C PHE A 14 -21.92 -15.62 11.35
N ALA A 15 -21.44 -16.05 10.19
CA ALA A 15 -22.23 -16.61 9.11
C ALA A 15 -22.93 -17.93 9.45
N GLN A 16 -22.43 -18.67 10.44
CA GLN A 16 -23.01 -19.94 10.90
C GLN A 16 -23.96 -19.74 12.10
N THR A 17 -24.08 -18.52 12.61
CA THR A 17 -24.96 -18.19 13.73
C THR A 17 -26.31 -17.69 13.20
N PRO A 18 -27.41 -18.45 13.35
CA PRO A 18 -28.69 -18.15 12.69
C PRO A 18 -29.24 -16.74 12.98
N SER A 19 -29.15 -16.27 14.22
CA SER A 19 -29.62 -14.93 14.60
C SER A 19 -28.83 -13.83 13.87
N ILE A 20 -27.51 -13.98 13.77
CA ILE A 20 -26.63 -13.02 13.09
C ILE A 20 -26.92 -13.03 11.58
N GLU A 21 -27.07 -14.20 10.99
CA GLU A 21 -27.42 -14.33 9.57
C GLU A 21 -28.80 -13.73 9.26
N SER A 22 -29.78 -13.94 10.14
CA SER A 22 -31.11 -13.33 10.04
C SER A 22 -31.05 -11.80 10.13
N TRP A 23 -30.26 -11.24 11.07
CA TRP A 23 -30.12 -9.80 11.21
C TRP A 23 -29.42 -9.17 10.01
N HIS A 24 -28.39 -9.82 9.49
CA HIS A 24 -27.68 -9.34 8.32
C HIS A 24 -28.55 -9.37 7.05
N SER A 25 -29.26 -10.48 6.82
CA SER A 25 -30.16 -10.62 5.66
C SER A 25 -31.36 -9.67 5.71
N SER A 26 -31.82 -9.33 6.92
CA SER A 26 -32.89 -8.35 7.13
C SER A 26 -32.41 -6.89 7.15
N GLY A 27 -31.11 -6.64 6.98
CA GLY A 27 -30.53 -5.30 6.94
C GLY A 27 -30.40 -4.61 8.31
N TYR A 28 -30.55 -5.32 9.42
CA TYR A 28 -30.40 -4.77 10.77
C TYR A 28 -28.93 -4.55 11.18
N ILE A 29 -28.00 -5.30 10.59
CA ILE A 29 -26.57 -5.19 10.87
C ILE A 29 -25.74 -5.21 9.59
N SER A 30 -24.57 -4.57 9.66
CA SER A 30 -23.56 -4.53 8.60
C SER A 30 -22.19 -4.87 9.16
N PHE A 31 -21.37 -5.55 8.37
CA PHE A 31 -20.01 -5.93 8.78
C PHE A 31 -18.98 -4.93 8.28
N TYR A 32 -18.18 -4.42 9.20
CA TYR A 32 -17.07 -3.53 8.91
C TYR A 32 -15.76 -4.17 9.37
N ILE A 33 -14.74 -4.11 8.51
CA ILE A 33 -13.39 -4.50 8.83
C ILE A 33 -12.54 -3.25 8.78
N VAL A 34 -11.98 -2.88 9.92
CA VAL A 34 -11.06 -1.74 10.03
C VAL A 34 -9.66 -2.28 10.28
N CYS A 35 -8.71 -1.87 9.46
CA CYS A 35 -7.32 -2.23 9.69
C CYS A 35 -6.36 -1.16 9.18
N TYR A 36 -5.16 -1.10 9.74
CA TYR A 36 -4.17 -0.16 9.25
C TYR A 36 -3.63 -0.57 7.86
N ALA A 37 -3.08 -1.79 7.76
CA ALA A 37 -2.52 -2.32 6.52
C ALA A 37 -3.23 -3.61 6.10
N ILE A 38 -3.47 -3.81 4.80
CA ILE A 38 -4.04 -5.05 4.24
C ILE A 38 -3.25 -5.54 3.04
N THR A 39 -3.01 -6.84 2.93
CA THR A 39 -2.40 -7.39 1.71
C THR A 39 -3.42 -7.46 0.58
N GLU A 40 -2.88 -7.43 -0.62
CA GLU A 40 -3.61 -7.57 -1.86
C GLU A 40 -4.48 -8.83 -1.91
N ASN A 41 -3.92 -9.96 -1.48
CA ASN A 41 -4.59 -11.26 -1.45
C ASN A 41 -5.66 -11.32 -0.36
N ALA A 42 -5.40 -10.77 0.84
CA ALA A 42 -6.40 -10.76 1.89
C ALA A 42 -7.59 -9.87 1.58
N LEU A 43 -7.38 -8.74 0.89
CA LEU A 43 -8.49 -7.90 0.45
C LEU A 43 -9.43 -8.67 -0.47
N ASP A 44 -8.89 -9.33 -1.49
CA ASP A 44 -9.67 -10.15 -2.43
C ASP A 44 -10.34 -11.33 -1.71
N PHE A 45 -9.57 -12.04 -0.87
CA PHE A 45 -10.06 -13.18 -0.11
C PHE A 45 -11.21 -12.80 0.84
N VAL A 46 -11.10 -11.69 1.57
CA VAL A 46 -12.10 -11.32 2.58
C VAL A 46 -13.32 -10.63 1.97
N SER A 47 -13.13 -9.80 0.94
CA SER A 47 -14.24 -9.12 0.24
C SER A 47 -15.23 -10.08 -0.42
N LYS A 48 -14.76 -11.26 -0.84
CA LYS A 48 -15.59 -12.33 -1.43
C LYS A 48 -16.41 -13.13 -0.41
N HIS A 49 -16.36 -12.80 0.87
CA HIS A 49 -17.14 -13.52 1.89
C HIS A 49 -18.65 -13.25 1.75
N LYS A 50 -19.51 -14.23 2.10
CA LYS A 50 -20.98 -14.12 1.95
C LYS A 50 -21.61 -12.96 2.72
N LEU A 51 -21.00 -12.56 3.85
CA LEU A 51 -21.41 -11.42 4.66
C LEU A 51 -21.01 -10.05 4.07
N LYS A 52 -20.36 -10.02 2.89
CA LYS A 52 -20.00 -8.81 2.15
C LYS A 52 -19.48 -7.65 3.04
N PRO A 53 -18.44 -7.88 3.85
CA PRO A 53 -17.98 -6.86 4.78
C PRO A 53 -17.41 -5.64 4.03
N GLN A 54 -17.67 -4.45 4.55
CA GLN A 54 -17.02 -3.21 4.12
C GLN A 54 -15.62 -3.13 4.72
N ILE A 55 -14.59 -2.98 3.88
CA ILE A 55 -13.19 -3.05 4.32
C ILE A 55 -12.57 -1.65 4.26
N ASN A 56 -12.32 -1.08 5.43
CA ASN A 56 -11.69 0.22 5.61
C ASN A 56 -10.22 0.01 6.01
N TYR A 57 -9.31 0.56 5.20
CA TYR A 57 -7.89 0.43 5.46
C TYR A 57 -7.07 1.67 5.09
N VAL A 58 -5.97 1.88 5.80
CA VAL A 58 -5.09 3.04 5.58
C VAL A 58 -4.17 2.79 4.39
N CYS A 59 -3.49 1.65 4.35
CA CYS A 59 -2.53 1.35 3.29
C CYS A 59 -2.53 -0.11 2.83
N VAL A 60 -2.01 -0.33 1.63
CA VAL A 60 -1.71 -1.67 1.13
C VAL A 60 -0.41 -2.13 1.79
N CYS A 61 -0.44 -3.31 2.38
CA CYS A 61 0.73 -3.91 2.98
C CYS A 61 1.79 -4.18 1.89
N PRO A 62 3.00 -3.62 2.00
CA PRO A 62 4.10 -4.01 1.14
C PRO A 62 4.43 -5.48 1.40
N THR A 63 4.68 -6.21 0.32
CA THR A 63 5.01 -7.64 0.34
C THR A 63 6.11 -7.89 -0.70
N ILE A 64 6.82 -9.01 -0.58
CA ILE A 64 7.82 -9.38 -1.59
C ILE A 64 7.20 -9.36 -3.00
N SER A 65 5.99 -9.91 -3.17
CA SER A 65 5.32 -10.00 -4.47
C SER A 65 4.90 -8.66 -5.08
N ASN A 66 4.67 -7.64 -4.26
CA ASN A 66 4.22 -6.33 -4.73
C ASN A 66 5.32 -5.25 -4.66
N SER A 67 6.39 -5.42 -3.88
CA SER A 67 7.40 -4.38 -3.70
C SER A 67 8.57 -4.47 -4.68
N PHE A 68 8.76 -5.60 -5.35
CA PHE A 68 9.94 -5.87 -6.18
C PHE A 68 9.58 -6.37 -7.58
N ASN A 69 10.53 -6.31 -8.53
CA ASN A 69 10.34 -6.91 -9.86
C ASN A 69 10.50 -8.45 -9.81
N PRO A 70 10.03 -9.22 -10.82
CA PRO A 70 10.03 -10.68 -10.76
C PRO A 70 11.42 -11.33 -10.50
N ILE A 71 12.50 -10.72 -11.00
CA ILE A 71 13.87 -11.22 -10.79
C ILE A 71 14.29 -11.03 -9.33
N GLU A 72 14.05 -9.84 -8.78
CA GLU A 72 14.31 -9.52 -7.37
C GLU A 72 13.46 -10.38 -6.44
N GLN A 73 12.18 -10.56 -6.75
CA GLN A 73 11.29 -11.43 -5.98
C GLN A 73 11.86 -12.83 -5.85
N LYS A 74 12.32 -13.42 -6.96
CA LYS A 74 12.94 -14.75 -6.97
C LYS A 74 14.19 -14.78 -6.09
N LYS A 75 15.10 -13.82 -6.25
CA LYS A 75 16.32 -13.72 -5.45
C LYS A 75 16.03 -13.58 -3.95
N ILE A 76 15.07 -12.74 -3.58
CA ILE A 76 14.69 -12.54 -2.17
C ILE A 76 14.10 -13.83 -1.60
N ARG A 77 13.24 -14.53 -2.34
CA ARG A 77 12.70 -15.83 -1.94
C ARG A 77 13.80 -16.89 -1.78
N GLU A 78 14.77 -16.93 -2.70
CA GLU A 78 15.95 -17.81 -2.60
C GLU A 78 16.77 -17.52 -1.34
N ILE A 79 17.00 -16.25 -0.99
CA ILE A 79 17.68 -15.85 0.25
C ILE A 79 16.88 -16.33 1.47
N CYS A 80 15.57 -16.07 1.49
CA CYS A 80 14.71 -16.48 2.59
C CYS A 80 14.74 -18.00 2.79
N ASN A 81 14.71 -18.78 1.70
CA ASN A 81 14.79 -20.24 1.75
C ASN A 81 16.18 -20.74 2.18
N LYS A 82 17.24 -20.17 1.61
CA LYS A 82 18.63 -20.57 1.89
C LYS A 82 18.96 -20.41 3.36
N TYR A 83 18.61 -19.25 3.93
CA TYR A 83 18.90 -18.87 5.31
C TYR A 83 17.74 -19.08 6.27
N ASN A 84 16.68 -19.80 5.86
CA ASN A 84 15.53 -20.03 6.73
C ASN A 84 16.00 -20.65 8.07
N PRO A 85 15.81 -19.97 9.21
CA PRO A 85 16.18 -20.50 10.53
C PRO A 85 15.33 -21.70 10.95
N ASN A 86 14.18 -21.90 10.31
CA ASN A 86 13.24 -22.98 10.62
C ASN A 86 12.98 -23.86 9.39
N LYS A 87 13.99 -24.63 8.96
CA LYS A 87 13.85 -25.59 7.83
C LYS A 87 13.03 -26.83 8.17
N ARG A 88 12.72 -27.05 9.44
CA ARG A 88 12.04 -28.26 9.93
C ARG A 88 10.52 -28.10 10.02
N SER A 89 9.98 -26.90 9.82
CA SER A 89 8.53 -26.70 9.70
C SER A 89 8.02 -27.28 8.39
N ASP A 90 6.87 -27.95 8.45
CA ASP A 90 6.14 -28.45 7.27
C ASP A 90 4.77 -27.74 7.17
N PRO A 91 4.53 -26.91 6.15
CA PRO A 91 5.50 -26.44 5.16
C PRO A 91 6.48 -25.40 5.76
N PRO A 92 7.69 -25.25 5.19
CA PRO A 92 8.63 -24.24 5.63
C PRO A 92 8.12 -22.83 5.30
N PHE A 93 7.82 -22.04 6.32
CA PHE A 93 7.31 -20.67 6.19
C PHE A 93 8.44 -19.65 6.00
N ALA A 94 9.36 -19.88 5.05
CA ALA A 94 10.57 -19.07 4.90
C ALA A 94 10.27 -17.56 4.71
N VAL A 95 9.20 -17.23 3.96
CA VAL A 95 8.73 -15.85 3.77
C VAL A 95 7.62 -15.45 4.74
N GLY A 96 7.33 -16.28 5.75
CA GLY A 96 6.29 -16.06 6.75
C GLY A 96 5.02 -16.87 6.51
N TYR A 97 4.11 -16.81 7.48
CA TYR A 97 2.84 -17.52 7.46
C TYR A 97 2.01 -17.19 6.21
N GLY A 98 1.52 -18.24 5.53
CA GLY A 98 0.67 -18.13 4.34
C GLY A 98 1.39 -17.64 3.08
N ASP A 99 2.72 -17.77 3.01
CA ASP A 99 3.58 -17.32 1.90
C ASP A 99 3.41 -15.82 1.57
N VAL A 100 3.03 -15.01 2.56
CA VAL A 100 2.67 -13.60 2.34
C VAL A 100 3.90 -12.73 2.05
N GLY A 101 5.02 -12.95 2.75
CA GLY A 101 6.23 -12.15 2.53
C GLY A 101 6.05 -10.68 2.91
N SER A 102 5.41 -10.42 4.04
CA SER A 102 5.06 -9.07 4.51
C SER A 102 6.29 -8.24 4.86
N LEU A 103 6.30 -6.97 4.42
CA LEU A 103 7.43 -6.03 4.58
C LEU A 103 7.02 -4.81 5.40
N ILE A 104 6.26 -5.05 6.46
CA ILE A 104 5.82 -4.03 7.41
C ILE A 104 6.25 -4.44 8.83
N TYR A 105 6.56 -3.45 9.65
CA TYR A 105 6.71 -3.60 11.09
C TYR A 105 5.76 -2.64 11.80
N TYR A 106 5.45 -2.94 13.05
CA TYR A 106 4.72 -2.08 13.96
C TYR A 106 5.63 -1.69 15.12
N GLU A 107 5.29 -0.62 15.82
CA GLU A 107 6.04 -0.17 17.00
C GLU A 107 6.22 -1.26 18.06
N HIS A 108 5.25 -2.17 18.17
CA HIS A 108 5.25 -3.30 19.09
C HIS A 108 5.83 -4.60 18.49
N GLY A 109 6.21 -4.60 17.21
CA GLY A 109 6.86 -5.75 16.60
C GLY A 109 6.54 -6.04 15.14
N ILE A 110 7.18 -7.08 14.61
CA ILE A 110 7.02 -7.56 13.24
C ILE A 110 5.93 -8.65 13.16
N PRO A 111 5.06 -8.66 12.12
CA PRO A 111 4.03 -9.68 11.99
C PRO A 111 4.60 -11.06 11.62
N ASN A 112 3.87 -12.14 11.94
CA ASN A 112 4.27 -13.54 11.66
C ASN A 112 4.28 -13.93 10.16
N ASN A 113 3.76 -13.04 9.32
CA ASN A 113 3.71 -13.14 7.87
C ASN A 113 4.90 -12.44 7.20
N ALA A 114 5.79 -11.83 7.97
CA ALA A 114 7.08 -11.39 7.47
C ALA A 114 8.04 -12.59 7.29
N PRO A 115 9.12 -12.44 6.51
CA PRO A 115 10.14 -13.48 6.37
C PRO A 115 10.70 -13.94 7.71
N GLU A 116 10.79 -15.26 7.92
CA GLU A 116 11.24 -15.82 9.19
C GLU A 116 12.70 -15.45 9.52
N ILE A 117 13.52 -15.26 8.50
CA ILE A 117 14.90 -14.76 8.65
C ILE A 117 14.96 -13.43 9.43
N LEU A 118 13.88 -12.65 9.46
CA LEU A 118 13.87 -11.36 10.15
C LEU A 118 13.66 -11.50 11.66
N TYR A 119 13.07 -12.58 12.17
CA TYR A 119 12.66 -12.67 13.59
C TYR A 119 12.83 -14.04 14.26
N LYS A 120 13.04 -15.11 13.49
CA LYS A 120 13.32 -16.44 14.03
C LYS A 120 14.82 -16.63 14.21
N ARG A 121 15.19 -17.23 15.34
CA ARG A 121 16.57 -17.61 15.66
C ARG A 121 16.80 -19.08 15.33
N SER A 122 18.03 -19.39 14.91
CA SER A 122 18.58 -20.75 14.91
C SER A 122 19.99 -20.72 15.47
N GLU A 123 20.65 -21.88 15.58
CA GLU A 123 22.06 -21.96 15.97
C GLU A 123 22.97 -21.14 15.06
N LYS A 124 22.64 -21.06 13.76
CA LYS A 124 23.46 -20.40 12.73
C LYS A 124 22.89 -19.06 12.26
N TRP A 125 21.78 -18.60 12.86
CA TRP A 125 21.08 -17.41 12.40
C TRP A 125 20.61 -16.54 13.56
N PHE A 126 21.07 -15.29 13.57
CA PHE A 126 20.69 -14.27 14.52
C PHE A 126 19.79 -13.25 13.82
N PRO A 127 18.49 -13.21 14.16
CA PRO A 127 17.55 -12.34 13.48
C PRO A 127 17.74 -10.88 13.90
N LEU A 128 17.26 -9.99 13.03
CA LEU A 128 17.18 -8.56 13.33
C LEU A 128 16.16 -8.31 14.45
N PHE A 129 14.89 -8.69 14.25
CA PHE A 129 13.80 -8.47 15.22
C PHE A 129 13.66 -9.67 16.17
N ARG A 130 14.56 -9.77 17.14
CA ARG A 130 14.57 -10.87 18.13
C ARG A 130 13.22 -10.94 18.85
N GLY A 131 12.64 -12.13 18.97
CA GLY A 131 11.33 -12.29 19.61
C GLY A 131 10.19 -11.53 18.93
N ARG A 132 10.37 -11.12 17.66
CA ARG A 132 9.49 -10.23 16.89
C ARG A 132 9.38 -8.81 17.45
N THR A 133 10.24 -8.39 18.38
CA THR A 133 10.23 -7.02 18.90
C THR A 133 11.04 -6.07 18.01
N THR A 134 10.63 -4.81 18.03
CA THR A 134 11.27 -3.66 17.39
C THR A 134 12.04 -2.79 18.38
N ILE A 135 12.02 -3.13 19.68
CA ILE A 135 12.68 -2.38 20.77
C ILE A 135 14.18 -2.19 20.48
N ASP A 136 14.85 -3.24 20.01
CA ASP A 136 16.29 -3.21 19.70
C ASP A 136 16.66 -2.19 18.60
N PHE A 137 15.67 -1.72 17.83
CA PHE A 137 15.86 -0.83 16.68
C PHE A 137 14.97 0.42 16.72
N SER A 138 14.30 0.72 17.84
CA SER A 138 13.28 1.78 17.91
C SER A 138 13.81 3.15 17.49
N GLU A 139 15.06 3.47 17.83
CA GLU A 139 15.73 4.73 17.49
C GLU A 139 16.19 4.81 16.02
N GLN A 140 16.47 3.67 15.38
CA GLN A 140 16.94 3.63 13.99
C GLN A 140 15.79 3.39 12.98
N LEU A 141 14.62 3.00 13.47
CA LEU A 141 13.45 2.75 12.65
C LEU A 141 12.74 4.07 12.33
N PRO A 142 12.39 4.31 11.05
CA PRO A 142 11.68 5.53 10.67
C PRO A 142 10.28 5.54 11.29
N THR A 143 10.04 6.45 12.24
CA THR A 143 8.77 6.59 12.97
C THR A 143 7.59 7.04 12.11
N ASN A 144 7.88 7.68 10.97
CA ASN A 144 6.86 8.10 10.03
C ASN A 144 6.81 7.14 8.83
N ILE A 145 5.59 6.80 8.40
CA ILE A 145 5.36 6.44 6.99
C ILE A 145 5.91 7.64 6.22
N LYS A 146 7.13 7.56 5.70
CA LYS A 146 7.57 8.52 4.71
C LYS A 146 6.55 8.41 3.58
N SER A 147 5.68 9.41 3.48
CA SER A 147 5.18 9.85 2.18
C SER A 147 6.39 9.77 1.26
N LEU A 148 6.28 9.08 0.13
CA LEU A 148 7.30 9.20 -0.89
C LEU A 148 7.56 10.70 -1.04
N ASP A 149 8.83 11.12 -0.98
CA ASP A 149 9.13 12.48 -1.33
C ASP A 149 8.52 12.69 -2.72
N THR A 150 7.70 13.72 -2.86
CA THR A 150 7.03 13.96 -4.15
C THR A 150 8.08 14.13 -5.24
N GLU A 151 9.25 14.63 -4.86
CA GLU A 151 10.45 14.70 -5.69
C GLU A 151 10.95 13.32 -6.13
N ASP A 152 11.11 12.35 -5.20
CA ASP A 152 11.54 10.98 -5.50
C ASP A 152 10.61 10.30 -6.53
N TYR A 153 9.29 10.45 -6.37
CA TYR A 153 8.34 9.83 -7.30
C TYR A 153 8.37 10.49 -8.68
N LEU A 154 8.40 11.82 -8.74
CA LEU A 154 8.45 12.54 -10.02
C LEU A 154 9.79 12.31 -10.74
N ASN A 155 10.88 12.17 -9.99
CA ASN A 155 12.19 11.76 -10.49
C ASN A 155 12.15 10.35 -11.09
N LEU A 156 11.49 9.39 -10.42
CA LEU A 156 11.28 8.03 -10.95
C LEU A 156 10.46 8.05 -12.24
N MET A 157 9.45 8.93 -12.33
CA MET A 157 8.64 9.14 -13.53
C MET A 157 9.39 9.91 -14.63
N LYS A 158 10.64 10.29 -14.39
CA LYS A 158 11.54 11.07 -15.27
C LYS A 158 10.99 12.45 -15.64
N ASP A 159 10.03 12.99 -14.89
CA ASP A 159 9.42 14.28 -15.19
C ASP A 159 10.05 15.41 -14.35
N LYS A 160 11.38 15.54 -14.47
CA LYS A 160 12.23 16.49 -13.72
C LYS A 160 11.81 17.95 -13.88
N ASN A 161 11.23 18.29 -15.04
CA ASN A 161 10.79 19.66 -15.35
C ASN A 161 9.70 20.16 -14.39
N ILE A 162 8.87 19.27 -13.82
CA ILE A 162 7.83 19.67 -12.87
C ILE A 162 8.42 19.93 -11.50
N VAL A 163 9.28 19.02 -11.01
CA VAL A 163 9.93 19.15 -9.71
C VAL A 163 10.69 20.48 -9.60
N VAL A 164 11.39 20.84 -10.68
CA VAL A 164 12.19 22.08 -10.77
C VAL A 164 11.32 23.32 -10.98
N SER A 165 10.05 23.18 -11.39
CA SER A 165 9.20 24.34 -11.66
C SER A 165 8.86 25.09 -10.37
N LYS A 166 9.13 26.40 -10.36
CA LYS A 166 8.77 27.30 -9.24
C LYS A 166 7.30 27.18 -8.84
N LYS A 167 6.42 26.97 -9.82
CA LYS A 167 4.98 26.78 -9.63
C LYS A 167 4.67 25.54 -8.79
N PHE A 168 5.35 24.42 -9.06
CA PHE A 168 5.16 23.19 -8.29
C PHE A 168 5.78 23.30 -6.89
N SER A 169 6.99 23.87 -6.78
CA SER A 169 7.66 24.05 -5.48
C SER A 169 6.85 24.92 -4.51
N ASN A 170 6.10 25.90 -5.03
CA ASN A 170 5.23 26.79 -4.26
C ASN A 170 3.88 26.17 -3.86
N LEU A 171 3.55 24.95 -4.29
CA LEU A 171 2.31 24.28 -3.88
C LEU A 171 2.40 23.86 -2.41
N SER A 172 1.25 23.91 -1.71
CA SER A 172 1.12 23.26 -0.41
C SER A 172 1.31 21.75 -0.51
N GLU A 173 1.61 21.08 0.61
CA GLU A 173 1.75 19.62 0.64
C GLU A 173 0.51 18.88 0.12
N LYS A 174 -0.68 19.44 0.38
CA LYS A 174 -1.94 18.94 -0.20
C LYS A 174 -1.94 19.12 -1.72
N GLY A 175 -1.54 20.28 -2.24
CA GLY A 175 -1.41 20.52 -3.68
C GLY A 175 -0.44 19.56 -4.36
N LYS A 176 0.74 19.34 -3.77
CA LYS A 176 1.72 18.36 -4.26
C LYS A 176 1.14 16.94 -4.32
N SER A 177 0.36 16.55 -3.31
CA SER A 177 -0.33 15.25 -3.28
C SER A 177 -1.36 15.08 -4.42
N TYR A 178 -2.10 16.14 -4.77
CA TYR A 178 -3.02 16.11 -5.91
C TYR A 178 -2.27 15.90 -7.23
N ILE A 179 -1.19 16.64 -7.44
CA ILE A 179 -0.36 16.51 -8.65
C ILE A 179 0.25 15.11 -8.73
N LEU A 180 0.71 14.56 -7.60
CA LEU A 180 1.28 13.22 -7.50
C LEU A 180 0.26 12.13 -7.90
N VAL A 181 -0.98 12.22 -7.41
CA VAL A 181 -2.08 11.32 -7.79
C VAL A 181 -2.43 11.48 -9.27
N LEU A 182 -2.61 12.71 -9.75
CA LEU A 182 -2.90 13.00 -11.16
C LEU A 182 -1.82 12.40 -12.08
N PHE A 183 -0.55 12.52 -11.70
CA PHE A 183 0.56 11.92 -12.44
C PHE A 183 0.53 10.39 -12.46
N SER A 184 0.16 9.77 -11.35
CA SER A 184 0.06 8.32 -11.21
C SER A 184 -1.01 7.71 -12.14
N LEU A 185 -1.98 8.52 -12.57
CA LEU A 185 -3.05 8.17 -13.51
C LEU A 185 -2.62 8.17 -14.98
N LYS A 186 -1.46 8.75 -15.34
CA LYS A 186 -0.97 8.73 -16.72
C LYS A 186 -0.81 7.33 -17.29
N LYS A 187 -0.45 6.36 -16.44
CA LYS A 187 -0.20 4.97 -16.85
C LYS A 187 -1.10 4.00 -16.06
N PRO A 188 -1.72 3.00 -16.71
CA PRO A 188 -2.41 1.94 -16.00
C PRO A 188 -1.45 1.15 -15.09
N PRO A 189 -1.96 0.44 -14.08
CA PRO A 189 -3.35 0.45 -13.60
C PRO A 189 -3.70 1.75 -12.85
N ARG A 190 -4.97 2.17 -12.96
CA ARG A 190 -5.55 3.43 -12.43
C ARG A 190 -6.51 3.23 -11.25
N SER A 191 -6.40 2.09 -10.58
CA SER A 191 -7.17 1.82 -9.38
C SER A 191 -6.59 2.59 -8.19
N VAL A 192 -7.43 2.93 -7.21
CA VAL A 192 -7.03 3.55 -5.92
C VAL A 192 -5.82 2.83 -5.31
N ARG A 193 -5.85 1.49 -5.35
CA ARG A 193 -4.77 0.63 -4.87
C ARG A 193 -3.46 0.82 -5.62
N ALA A 194 -3.49 0.82 -6.95
CA ALA A 194 -2.29 1.02 -7.75
C ALA A 194 -1.68 2.41 -7.52
N ILE A 195 -2.52 3.42 -7.36
CA ILE A 195 -2.11 4.81 -7.11
C ILE A 195 -1.55 4.96 -5.70
N SER A 196 -2.23 4.44 -4.67
CA SER A 196 -1.73 4.43 -3.29
C SER A 196 -0.35 3.79 -3.20
N LYS A 197 -0.13 2.67 -3.89
CA LYS A 197 1.18 2.02 -3.98
C LYS A 197 2.25 2.87 -4.68
N LYS A 198 1.90 3.49 -5.82
CA LYS A 198 2.79 4.37 -6.59
C LYS A 198 3.21 5.60 -5.77
N THR A 199 2.24 6.26 -5.15
CA THR A 199 2.39 7.55 -4.45
C THR A 199 2.79 7.43 -2.99
N LYS A 200 2.66 6.24 -2.38
CA LYS A 200 2.70 6.00 -0.92
C LYS A 200 1.66 6.79 -0.11
N LEU A 201 0.66 7.41 -0.74
CA LEU A 201 -0.47 8.00 -0.04
C LEU A 201 -1.42 6.91 0.47
N SER A 202 -2.16 7.20 1.54
CA SER A 202 -3.18 6.28 2.06
C SER A 202 -4.31 6.06 1.03
N SER A 203 -4.98 4.92 1.10
CA SER A 203 -6.09 4.64 0.18
C SER A 203 -7.29 5.57 0.40
N SER A 204 -7.52 6.04 1.63
CA SER A 204 -8.52 7.08 1.91
C SER A 204 -8.13 8.41 1.25
N SER A 205 -6.90 8.89 1.47
CA SER A 205 -6.45 10.15 0.86
C SER A 205 -6.46 10.08 -0.67
N VAL A 206 -6.07 8.96 -1.27
CA VAL A 206 -6.16 8.78 -2.74
C VAL A 206 -7.61 8.81 -3.20
N THR A 207 -8.53 8.18 -2.46
CA THR A 207 -9.96 8.19 -2.79
C THR A 207 -10.52 9.61 -2.75
N ASP A 208 -10.23 10.36 -1.68
CA ASP A 208 -10.65 11.75 -1.53
C ASP A 208 -10.09 12.63 -2.65
N ILE A 209 -8.81 12.45 -2.99
CA ILE A 209 -8.18 13.19 -4.08
C ILE A 209 -8.83 12.83 -5.42
N ILE A 210 -9.11 11.56 -5.71
CA ILE A 210 -9.78 11.15 -6.97
C ILE A 210 -11.18 11.76 -7.07
N VAL A 211 -11.96 11.77 -5.99
CA VAL A 211 -13.28 12.42 -5.96
C VAL A 211 -13.15 13.90 -6.32
N ASN A 212 -12.18 14.59 -5.72
CA ASN A 212 -11.97 16.01 -6.01
C ASN A 212 -11.43 16.27 -7.43
N LEU A 213 -10.50 15.45 -7.93
CA LEU A 213 -9.98 15.57 -9.29
C LEU A 213 -11.08 15.37 -10.33
N ARG A 214 -12.04 14.48 -10.05
CA ARG A 214 -13.21 14.25 -10.91
C ARG A 214 -14.20 15.41 -10.84
N TYR A 215 -14.47 15.92 -9.64
CA TYR A 215 -15.30 17.12 -9.46
C TYR A 215 -14.73 18.34 -10.19
N LEU A 216 -13.40 18.47 -10.23
CA LEU A 216 -12.69 19.52 -10.99
C LEU A 216 -12.57 19.22 -12.49
N GLU A 217 -13.15 18.11 -12.96
CA GLU A 217 -13.09 17.65 -14.35
C GLU A 217 -11.66 17.44 -14.88
N TRP A 218 -10.65 17.28 -14.01
CA TRP A 218 -9.27 16.97 -14.41
C TRP A 218 -9.09 15.49 -14.75
N ILE A 219 -10.03 14.65 -14.32
CA ILE A 219 -10.12 13.23 -14.67
C ILE A 219 -11.58 12.84 -14.96
N ASP A 220 -11.78 11.82 -15.79
CA ASP A 220 -13.09 11.25 -16.10
C ASP A 220 -13.53 10.18 -15.06
N ASP A 221 -14.72 9.61 -15.27
CA ASP A 221 -15.27 8.54 -14.42
C ASP A 221 -14.44 7.25 -14.42
N TYR A 222 -13.63 7.05 -15.46
CA TYR A 222 -12.70 5.93 -15.63
C TYR A 222 -11.28 6.26 -15.12
N ASN A 223 -11.14 7.38 -14.38
CA ASN A 223 -9.89 7.94 -13.87
C ASN A 223 -8.84 8.24 -14.95
N ARG A 224 -9.26 8.48 -16.20
CA ARG A 224 -8.37 8.96 -17.28
C ARG A 224 -8.26 10.47 -17.17
N ILE A 225 -7.07 10.99 -17.45
CA ILE A 225 -6.81 12.43 -17.43
C ILE A 225 -7.53 13.07 -18.61
N THR A 226 -8.31 14.12 -18.35
CA THR A 226 -9.01 14.92 -19.37
C THR A 226 -8.07 15.96 -19.99
N ASP A 227 -8.54 16.69 -21.00
CA ASP A 227 -7.77 17.78 -21.60
C ASP A 227 -7.43 18.88 -20.56
N GLU A 228 -8.36 19.22 -19.67
CA GLU A 228 -8.12 20.16 -18.56
C GLU A 228 -7.02 19.66 -17.60
N GLY A 229 -7.04 18.38 -17.26
CA GLY A 229 -5.97 17.78 -16.45
C GLY A 229 -4.61 17.83 -17.14
N TYR A 230 -4.56 17.62 -18.46
CA TYR A 230 -3.33 17.76 -19.25
C TYR A 230 -2.87 19.22 -19.37
N LEU A 231 -3.79 20.18 -19.47
CA LEU A 231 -3.48 21.61 -19.45
C LEU A 231 -2.81 22.01 -18.14
N LEU A 232 -3.31 21.56 -16.99
CA LEU A 232 -2.66 21.78 -15.69
C LEU A 232 -1.24 21.21 -15.66
N ILE A 233 -1.06 19.97 -16.12
CA ILE A 233 0.27 19.33 -16.18
C ILE A 233 1.21 20.15 -17.06
N LYS A 234 0.73 20.64 -18.21
CA LYS A 234 1.51 21.50 -19.11
C LYS A 234 1.84 22.85 -18.47
N TYR A 235 0.88 23.45 -17.75
CA TYR A 235 1.07 24.71 -17.03
C TYR A 235 2.15 24.60 -15.95
N LEU A 236 2.18 23.49 -15.21
CA LEU A 236 3.22 23.21 -14.21
C LEU A 236 4.59 22.95 -14.83
N LYS A 237 4.66 22.34 -16.02
CA LYS A 237 5.94 22.15 -16.73
C LYS A 237 6.56 23.42 -17.30
N LYS A 238 5.77 24.48 -17.49
CA LYS A 238 6.24 25.70 -18.15
C LYS A 238 7.04 26.55 -17.15
N ASN A 239 8.36 26.55 -17.30
CA ASN A 239 9.25 27.52 -16.64
C ASN A 239 8.96 28.93 -17.18
N GLU A 240 9.01 29.95 -16.31
CA GLU A 240 8.75 31.36 -16.65
C GLU A 240 9.83 32.01 -17.56
N SER A 241 10.68 31.23 -18.22
CA SER A 241 11.79 31.74 -19.04
C SER A 241 11.38 32.35 -20.39
N ASN A 242 10.08 32.51 -20.67
CA ASN A 242 9.61 33.26 -21.83
C ASN A 242 8.91 34.55 -21.38
N ASN A 243 9.64 35.44 -20.70
CA ASN A 243 9.29 36.85 -20.69
C ASN A 243 10.02 37.53 -21.84
N VAL A 244 9.21 37.73 -22.89
CA VAL A 244 9.34 38.66 -24.01
C VAL A 244 10.29 39.83 -23.73
N THR A 245 11.41 39.87 -24.46
CA THR A 245 12.08 41.13 -24.78
C THR A 245 11.29 41.74 -25.93
N ILE A 246 10.62 42.88 -25.67
CA ILE A 246 10.17 43.81 -26.72
C ILE A 246 11.37 44.70 -27.06
#